data_AF-A0AB34TAX2-F1
#
_entry.id   AF-A0AB34TAX2-F1
#
_cell.length_a   1.000
_cell.length_b   1.000
_cell.length_c   1.000
_cell.angle_alpha   90.00
_cell.angle_beta   90.00
_cell.angle_gamma   90.00
#
_symmetry.space_group_name_H-M   'P 1'
#
loop_
_entity.id
_entity.type
_entity.pdbx_description
1 polymer ?
#
loop_
_entity_poly.entity_id
_entity_poly.type
_entity_poly.pdbx_seq_one_letter_code
_entity_poly.pdbx_strand_id
1 'polypeptide(L)'
;MTQNIQPSLEEFDAWNDETEAAAIEQIADHYKVRHIIKNGEYWALAANGSIYKLPLDLSVDDFKRLSDVDTNSESIDGFLAIITAFAGEEQAKELSTQPVNAVAYLLQDYAETLARIQGAELGK
;
A
#
# COMPACT_ATOMS: atom_id res chain seq x y z
N MET A 1 -28.93 -19.49 -11.43
CA MET A 1 -29.65 -18.23 -11.71
C MET A 1 -28.60 -17.15 -11.67
N THR A 2 -28.19 -16.62 -12.82
CA THR A 2 -27.25 -15.49 -12.87
C THR A 2 -28.03 -14.26 -12.39
N GLN A 3 -27.81 -13.83 -11.15
CA GLN A 3 -28.40 -12.57 -10.70
C GLN A 3 -27.81 -11.45 -11.57
N ASN A 4 -28.69 -10.56 -12.04
CA ASN A 4 -28.29 -9.41 -12.82
C ASN A 4 -27.55 -8.45 -11.88
N ILE A 5 -26.21 -8.49 -11.92
CA ILE A 5 -25.30 -7.74 -11.03
C ILE A 5 -25.16 -6.27 -11.49
N GLN A 6 -25.95 -5.84 -12.47
CA GLN A 6 -25.88 -4.49 -13.00
C GLN A 6 -26.71 -3.54 -12.10
N PRO A 7 -26.15 -2.38 -11.70
CA PRO A 7 -26.88 -1.38 -10.93
C PRO A 7 -28.11 -0.85 -11.69
N SER A 8 -29.16 -0.55 -10.94
CA SER A 8 -30.42 0.05 -11.42
C SER A 8 -30.30 1.58 -11.58
N LEU A 9 -31.16 2.19 -12.40
CA LEU A 9 -31.18 3.65 -12.58
C LEU A 9 -31.45 4.38 -11.24
N GLU A 10 -32.29 3.81 -10.38
CA GLU A 10 -32.58 4.36 -9.05
C GLU A 10 -31.33 4.43 -8.15
N GLU A 11 -30.40 3.47 -8.28
CA GLU A 11 -29.11 3.50 -7.57
C GLU A 11 -28.20 4.63 -8.10
N PHE A 12 -28.25 4.93 -9.41
CA PHE A 12 -27.53 6.08 -9.97
C PHE A 12 -28.14 7.42 -9.54
N ASP A 13 -29.47 7.54 -9.49
CA ASP A 13 -30.16 8.76 -9.05
C ASP A 13 -29.96 9.03 -7.53
N ALA A 14 -29.80 7.97 -6.73
CA ALA A 14 -29.52 8.07 -5.29
C ALA A 14 -28.03 8.26 -4.95
N TRP A 15 -27.12 8.10 -5.93
CA TRP A 15 -25.68 8.24 -5.72
C TRP A 15 -25.30 9.68 -5.36
N ASN A 16 -24.57 9.82 -4.26
CA ASN A 16 -24.11 11.09 -3.72
C ASN A 16 -22.74 10.93 -3.03
N ASP A 17 -22.15 12.04 -2.58
CA ASP A 17 -20.83 12.07 -1.96
C ASP A 17 -20.69 11.14 -0.73
N GLU A 18 -21.75 10.96 0.07
CA GLU A 18 -21.71 10.08 1.25
C GLU A 18 -21.69 8.61 0.84
N THR A 19 -22.52 8.22 -0.13
CA THR A 19 -22.53 6.85 -0.66
C THR A 19 -21.23 6.52 -1.40
N GLU A 20 -20.66 7.50 -2.10
CA GLU A 20 -19.37 7.35 -2.78
C GLU A 20 -18.23 7.19 -1.77
N ALA A 21 -18.16 8.05 -0.75
CA ALA A 21 -17.17 7.95 0.30
C ALA A 21 -17.24 6.61 1.04
N ALA A 22 -18.45 6.13 1.38
CA ALA A 22 -18.64 4.84 2.03
C ALA A 22 -18.21 3.67 1.14
N ALA A 23 -18.49 3.72 -0.17
CA ALA A 23 -18.05 2.68 -1.11
C ALA A 23 -16.52 2.68 -1.27
N ILE A 24 -15.89 3.85 -1.34
CA ILE A 24 -14.43 3.99 -1.38
C ILE A 24 -13.80 3.45 -0.08
N GLU A 25 -14.36 3.76 1.08
CA GLU A 25 -13.87 3.26 2.37
C GLU A 25 -13.97 1.73 2.47
N GLN A 26 -15.06 1.14 2.00
CA GLN A 26 -15.18 -0.32 1.91
C GLN A 26 -14.11 -0.93 1.02
N ILE A 27 -13.87 -0.34 -0.16
CA ILE A 27 -12.80 -0.77 -1.07
C ILE A 27 -11.43 -0.62 -0.41
N ALA A 28 -11.19 0.47 0.33
CA ALA A 28 -9.96 0.73 1.05
C ALA A 28 -9.68 -0.32 2.15
N ASP A 29 -10.71 -0.73 2.91
CA ASP A 29 -10.56 -1.72 3.98
C ASP A 29 -10.05 -3.08 3.44
N HIS A 30 -10.41 -3.44 2.21
CA HIS A 30 -9.90 -4.63 1.53
C HIS A 30 -8.38 -4.59 1.29
N TYR A 31 -7.75 -3.42 1.31
CA TYR A 31 -6.30 -3.26 1.11
C TYR A 31 -5.55 -2.95 2.40
N LYS A 32 -6.23 -2.96 3.55
CA LYS A 32 -5.64 -2.65 4.84
C LYS A 32 -4.49 -3.60 5.16
N VAL A 33 -3.30 -3.03 5.24
CA VAL A 33 -2.09 -3.76 5.63
C VAL A 33 -2.01 -3.82 7.15
N ARG A 34 -1.61 -4.98 7.67
CA ARG A 34 -1.23 -5.11 9.08
C ARG A 34 0.27 -5.31 9.16
N HIS A 35 0.97 -4.46 9.90
CA HIS A 35 2.40 -4.64 10.12
C HIS A 35 2.75 -4.97 11.57
N ILE A 36 3.92 -5.57 11.74
CA ILE A 36 4.61 -5.68 13.03
C ILE A 36 6.07 -5.26 12.85
N ILE A 37 6.66 -4.76 13.94
CA ILE A 37 8.09 -4.51 14.00
C ILE A 37 8.72 -5.65 14.82
N LYS A 38 9.66 -6.38 14.21
CA LYS A 38 10.34 -7.50 14.84
C LYS A 38 11.80 -7.51 14.41
N ASN A 39 12.71 -7.61 15.37
CA ASN A 39 14.17 -7.61 15.14
C ASN A 39 14.70 -6.38 14.37
N GLY A 40 14.05 -5.22 14.52
CA GLY A 40 14.42 -4.01 13.78
C GLY A 40 13.99 -4.02 12.31
N GLU A 41 13.16 -4.99 11.91
CA GLU A 41 12.60 -5.09 10.57
C GLU A 41 11.09 -4.85 10.62
N TYR A 42 10.58 -4.31 9.52
CA TYR A 42 9.16 -4.16 9.27
C TYR A 42 8.64 -5.40 8.55
N TRP A 43 7.57 -5.98 9.07
CA TRP A 43 6.91 -7.15 8.51
C TRP A 43 5.46 -6.81 8.24
N ALA A 44 5.07 -6.75 6.96
CA ALA A 44 3.71 -6.48 6.55
C ALA A 44 3.00 -7.77 6.14
N LEU A 45 1.77 -7.93 6.62
CA LEU A 45 0.80 -8.89 6.14
C LEU A 45 -0.18 -8.15 5.24
N ALA A 46 -0.08 -8.39 3.94
CA ALA A 46 -1.01 -7.86 2.96
C ALA A 46 -2.35 -8.62 2.99
N ALA A 47 -3.40 -8.01 2.45
CA ALA A 47 -4.76 -8.56 2.46
C ALA A 47 -4.88 -9.91 1.72
N ASN A 48 -4.00 -10.18 0.76
CA ASN A 48 -3.91 -11.45 0.04
C ASN A 48 -3.25 -12.59 0.88
N GLY A 49 -2.75 -12.29 2.09
CA GLY A 49 -2.06 -13.24 2.95
C GLY A 49 -0.53 -13.29 2.77
N SER A 50 0.03 -12.56 1.80
CA SER A 50 1.48 -12.46 1.60
C SER A 50 2.14 -11.68 2.74
N ILE A 51 3.34 -12.13 3.11
CA ILE A 51 4.17 -11.46 4.12
C ILE A 51 5.38 -10.83 3.44
N TYR A 52 5.51 -9.52 3.57
CA TYR A 52 6.61 -8.74 3.01
C TYR A 52 7.54 -8.26 4.11
N LYS A 53 8.84 -8.32 3.83
CA LYS A 53 9.89 -7.86 4.74
C LYS A 53 10.52 -6.58 4.22
N LEU A 54 10.59 -5.55 5.05
CA LEU A 54 11.18 -4.26 4.71
C LEU A 54 12.17 -3.81 5.79
N PRO A 55 13.26 -3.13 5.42
CA PRO A 55 14.21 -2.56 6.37
C PRO A 55 13.57 -1.37 7.11
N LEU A 56 13.97 -1.09 8.35
CA LEU A 56 13.61 0.18 9.02
C LEU A 56 14.77 1.17 9.07
N ASP A 57 16.00 0.70 8.84
CA ASP A 57 17.22 1.50 8.76
C ASP A 57 17.61 1.67 7.28
N LEU A 58 16.95 2.62 6.61
CA LEU A 58 17.20 2.90 5.21
C LEU A 58 18.52 3.66 5.03
N SER A 59 19.31 3.28 4.02
CA SER A 59 20.42 4.12 3.60
C SER A 59 19.90 5.41 2.94
N VAL A 60 20.75 6.44 2.85
CA VAL A 60 20.41 7.68 2.14
C VAL A 60 20.05 7.42 0.67
N ASP A 61 20.63 6.37 0.04
CA ASP A 61 20.31 5.99 -1.33
C ASP A 61 18.90 5.37 -1.43
N ASP A 62 18.56 4.48 -0.49
CA ASP A 62 17.23 3.87 -0.43
C ASP A 62 16.14 4.91 -0.13
N PHE A 63 16.43 5.85 0.78
CA PHE A 63 15.52 6.96 1.07
C PHE A 63 15.27 7.83 -0.16
N LYS A 64 16.30 8.14 -0.95
CA LYS A 64 16.12 8.89 -2.20
C LYS A 64 15.23 8.12 -3.18
N ARG A 65 15.46 6.83 -3.37
CA ARG A 65 14.61 5.98 -4.24
C ARG A 65 13.14 5.95 -3.80
N LEU A 66 12.87 6.09 -2.49
CA LEU A 66 11.52 6.21 -1.92
C LEU A 66 10.92 7.61 -2.01
N SER A 67 11.74 8.66 -2.07
CA SER A 67 11.32 10.05 -1.98
C SER A 67 11.23 10.76 -3.32
N ASP A 68 11.93 10.28 -4.35
CA ASP A 68 12.06 10.90 -5.68
C ASP A 68 10.79 10.74 -6.56
N VAL A 69 9.62 10.63 -5.94
CA VAL A 69 8.49 9.93 -6.53
C VAL A 69 7.15 10.60 -6.26
N ASP A 70 6.97 11.70 -6.97
CA ASP A 70 5.79 12.60 -6.95
C ASP A 70 4.59 12.01 -7.74
N THR A 71 4.81 10.94 -8.52
CA THR A 71 3.79 10.25 -9.33
C THR A 71 3.68 8.78 -8.93
N ASN A 72 2.48 8.35 -8.50
CA ASN A 72 2.18 7.01 -7.93
C ASN A 72 2.83 5.80 -8.64
N SER A 73 3.07 5.86 -9.95
CA SER A 73 3.72 4.78 -10.71
C SER A 73 5.22 4.68 -10.42
N GLU A 74 5.94 5.79 -10.40
CA GLU A 74 7.37 5.79 -10.12
C GLU A 74 7.62 5.37 -8.65
N SER A 75 6.70 5.75 -7.72
CA SER A 75 6.83 5.43 -6.29
C SER A 75 6.82 3.92 -6.05
N ILE A 76 6.08 3.20 -6.90
CA ILE A 76 5.99 1.75 -6.86
C ILE A 76 7.27 1.10 -7.40
N ASP A 77 7.86 1.61 -8.48
CA ASP A 77 9.13 1.08 -9.00
C ASP A 77 10.28 1.24 -7.98
N GLY A 78 10.37 2.40 -7.34
CA GLY A 78 11.31 2.64 -6.24
C GLY A 78 11.08 1.67 -5.07
N PHE A 79 9.82 1.45 -4.70
CA PHE A 79 9.46 0.50 -3.65
C PHE A 79 9.79 -0.95 -4.00
N LEU A 80 9.52 -1.38 -5.24
CA LEU A 80 9.87 -2.71 -5.74
C LEU A 80 11.39 -2.93 -5.77
N ALA A 81 12.18 -1.90 -6.08
CA ALA A 81 13.64 -1.97 -6.02
C ALA A 81 14.14 -2.21 -4.58
N ILE A 82 13.50 -1.58 -3.58
CA ILE A 82 13.81 -1.81 -2.17
C ILE A 82 13.40 -3.21 -1.73
N ILE A 83 12.19 -3.65 -2.05
CA ILE A 83 11.76 -5.03 -1.76
C ILE A 83 12.74 -6.04 -2.40
N THR A 84 13.18 -5.79 -3.64
CA THR A 84 14.18 -6.64 -4.32
C THR A 84 15.49 -6.69 -3.55
N ALA A 85 16.01 -5.54 -3.11
CA ALA A 85 17.28 -5.46 -2.40
C ALA A 85 17.26 -6.14 -1.02
N PHE A 86 16.14 -6.07 -0.29
CA PHE A 86 16.05 -6.50 1.11
C PHE A 86 15.32 -7.84 1.34
N ALA A 87 14.39 -8.17 0.46
CA ALA A 87 13.54 -9.35 0.55
C ALA A 87 13.72 -10.32 -0.62
N GLY A 88 14.46 -9.92 -1.65
CA GLY A 88 14.81 -10.72 -2.81
C GLY A 88 13.86 -10.56 -3.99
N GLU A 89 14.30 -11.01 -5.16
CA GLU A 89 13.54 -10.92 -6.43
C GLU A 89 12.20 -11.64 -6.39
N GLU A 90 12.08 -12.72 -5.60
CA GLU A 90 10.83 -13.50 -5.50
C GLU A 90 9.71 -12.67 -4.87
N GLN A 91 9.97 -11.98 -3.76
CA GLN A 91 8.98 -11.13 -3.10
C GLN A 91 8.64 -9.90 -3.94
N ALA A 92 9.63 -9.30 -4.61
CA ALA A 92 9.39 -8.17 -5.50
C ALA A 92 8.49 -8.57 -6.67
N LYS A 93 8.76 -9.72 -7.30
CA LYS A 93 7.94 -10.24 -8.39
C LYS A 93 6.52 -10.57 -7.93
N GLU A 94 6.36 -11.19 -6.75
CA GLU A 94 5.03 -11.43 -6.19
C GLU A 94 4.27 -10.12 -5.98
N LEU A 95 4.93 -9.11 -5.40
CA LEU A 95 4.35 -7.80 -5.16
C LEU A 95 3.98 -7.08 -6.48
N SER A 96 4.79 -7.18 -7.53
CA SER A 96 4.48 -6.63 -8.86
C SER A 96 3.24 -7.23 -9.51
N THR A 97 2.78 -8.41 -9.08
CA THR A 97 1.53 -9.01 -9.57
C THR A 97 0.30 -8.57 -8.77
N GLN A 98 0.50 -7.86 -7.65
CA GLN A 98 -0.60 -7.36 -6.83
C GLN A 98 -1.30 -6.17 -7.49
N PRO A 99 -2.57 -5.90 -7.12
CA PRO A 99 -3.24 -4.67 -7.51
C PRO A 99 -2.44 -3.44 -7.06
N VAL A 100 -2.37 -2.41 -7.91
CA VAL A 100 -1.67 -1.15 -7.63
C VAL A 100 -2.08 -0.55 -6.28
N ASN A 101 -3.38 -0.57 -5.95
CA ASN A 101 -3.88 -0.09 -4.67
C ASN A 101 -3.26 -0.85 -3.49
N ALA A 102 -3.13 -2.18 -3.57
CA ALA A 102 -2.53 -2.98 -2.50
C ALA A 102 -1.07 -2.59 -2.26
N VAL A 103 -0.31 -2.33 -3.33
CA VAL A 103 1.08 -1.88 -3.25
C VAL A 103 1.16 -0.46 -2.68
N ALA A 104 0.26 0.43 -3.08
CA ALA A 104 0.19 1.80 -2.57
C ALA A 104 -0.12 1.86 -1.07
N TYR A 105 -1.12 1.09 -0.59
CA TYR A 105 -1.44 1.00 0.84
C TYR A 105 -0.27 0.45 1.66
N LEU A 106 0.45 -0.54 1.12
CA LEU A 106 1.65 -1.09 1.75
C LEU A 106 2.78 -0.07 1.84
N LEU A 107 3.04 0.65 0.75
CA LEU A 107 4.04 1.71 0.70
C LEU A 107 3.71 2.84 1.69
N GLN A 108 2.44 3.26 1.75
CA GLN A 108 1.97 4.29 2.66
C GLN A 108 2.16 3.89 4.12
N ASP A 109 1.68 2.70 4.53
CA ASP A 109 1.82 2.19 5.91
C ASP A 109 3.29 2.07 6.35
N TYR A 110 4.16 1.69 5.40
CA TYR A 110 5.60 1.63 5.62
C TYR A 110 6.22 3.02 5.77
N ALA A 111 5.89 3.98 4.89
CA ALA A 111 6.37 5.35 4.96
C ALA A 111 5.94 6.07 6.24
N GLU A 112 4.68 5.89 6.67
CA GLU A 112 4.16 6.39 7.94
C GLU A 112 4.92 5.80 9.13
N THR A 113 5.30 4.53 9.06
CA THR A 113 6.11 3.87 10.10
C THR A 113 7.52 4.44 10.18
N LEU A 114 8.17 4.67 9.04
CA LEU A 114 9.48 5.32 8.99
C LEU A 114 9.45 6.74 9.55
N ALA A 115 8.43 7.53 9.19
CA ALA A 115 8.31 8.89 9.70
C ALA A 115 8.16 8.93 11.23
N ARG A 116 7.33 8.03 11.79
CA ARG A 116 7.17 7.87 13.24
C ARG A 116 8.49 7.51 13.93
N ILE A 117 9.32 6.65 13.33
CA ILE A 117 10.64 6.28 13.87
C ILE A 117 11.59 7.48 13.89
N GLN A 118 11.57 8.30 12.84
CA GLN A 118 12.43 9.48 12.71
C GLN A 118 11.99 10.67 13.60
N GLY A 119 10.88 10.52 14.34
CA GLY A 119 10.27 11.61 15.10
C GLY A 119 9.68 12.70 14.20
N ALA A 120 9.47 12.41 12.91
CA ALA A 120 8.83 13.29 11.97
C ALA A 120 7.31 13.13 12.10
N GLU A 121 6.63 14.20 12.46
CA GLU A 121 5.20 14.31 12.21
C GLU A 121 5.04 14.48 10.69
N LEU A 122 4.52 13.46 9.98
CA LEU A 122 3.98 13.70 8.65
C LEU A 122 2.82 14.68 8.86
N GLY A 123 3.03 15.92 8.41
CA GLY A 123 2.18 17.06 8.74
C GLY A 123 0.70 16.74 8.59
N LYS A 124 -0.08 17.22 9.57
CA LYS A 124 -1.54 17.28 9.51
C LYS A 124 -2.06 17.92 8.23
#